data_AF-X6MVY9-F1
#
_entry.id   AF-X6MVY9-F1
#
_cell.length_a   1.000
_cell.length_b   1.000
_cell.length_c   1.000
_cell.angle_alpha   90.00
_cell.angle_beta   90.00
_cell.angle_gamma   90.00
#
_symmetry.space_group_name_H-M   'P 1'
#
loop_
_entity.id
_entity.type
_entity.pdbx_description
1 polymer ?
#
loop_
_entity_poly.entity_id
_entity_poly.type
_entity_poly.pdbx_seq_one_letter_code
_entity_poly.pdbx_strand_id
1 'polypeptide(L)'
;MYQSHRYGELVINSIWLLDDWRSICLKDKACMSIESQFLWGRALLVSPALSANQTQVKAFFPAINSQGKEERWFEFSTGEEVAVFGESENQWQTLDAPLDYLPLHVRGGFILPMQAPQNRTSPYGLSFLLLLFCVYVCFFFFFF
;
A
#
# COMPACT_ATOMS: atom_id res chain seq x y z
N MET A 1 11.51 3.53 9.57
CA MET A 1 12.62 4.46 9.88
C MET A 1 13.99 3.79 9.93
N TYR A 2 14.15 2.65 10.63
CA TYR A 2 15.44 1.95 10.73
C TYR A 2 16.13 1.68 9.37
N GLN A 3 15.40 1.13 8.40
CA GLN A 3 15.93 0.83 7.07
C GLN A 3 16.45 2.08 6.34
N SER A 4 15.74 3.20 6.46
CA SER A 4 16.17 4.47 5.88
C SER A 4 17.49 4.96 6.46
N HIS A 5 17.63 4.91 7.79
CA HIS A 5 18.86 5.32 8.45
C HIS A 5 20.05 4.40 8.12
N ARG A 6 19.83 3.08 7.99
CA ARG A 6 20.92 2.11 7.77
C ARG A 6 21.30 1.91 6.31
N TYR A 7 20.32 1.93 5.42
CA TYR A 7 20.49 1.54 4.01
C TYR A 7 20.15 2.67 3.03
N GLY A 8 19.65 3.81 3.52
CA GLY A 8 19.23 4.92 2.65
C GLY A 8 17.91 4.66 1.91
N GLU A 9 17.16 3.61 2.29
CA GLU A 9 15.83 3.38 1.74
C GLU A 9 14.87 4.53 2.08
N LEU A 10 13.91 4.80 1.20
CA LEU A 10 12.93 5.83 1.45
C LEU A 10 11.79 5.31 2.33
N VAL A 11 11.31 6.19 3.20
CA VAL A 11 10.16 5.90 4.06
C VAL A 11 8.86 6.18 3.31
N ILE A 12 8.81 7.30 2.58
CA ILE A 12 7.70 7.63 1.71
C ILE A 12 8.21 7.51 0.28
N ASN A 13 7.56 6.66 -0.51
CA ASN A 13 7.94 6.33 -1.87
C ASN A 13 6.85 6.77 -2.85
N SER A 14 7.25 7.32 -3.98
CA SER A 14 6.38 7.33 -5.16
C SER A 14 6.39 5.94 -5.79
N ILE A 15 5.30 5.55 -6.46
CA ILE A 15 5.19 4.25 -7.13
C ILE A 15 6.31 4.04 -8.16
N TRP A 16 6.56 5.05 -8.99
CA TRP A 16 7.49 4.96 -10.11
C TRP A 16 8.97 4.88 -9.69
N LEU A 17 9.28 5.21 -8.44
CA LEU A 17 10.65 5.22 -7.93
C LEU A 17 11.14 3.84 -7.48
N LEU A 18 10.21 2.95 -7.11
CA LEU A 18 10.55 1.60 -6.66
C LEU A 18 11.01 0.72 -7.82
N ASP A 19 12.13 0.04 -7.63
CA ASP A 19 12.76 -0.82 -8.66
C ASP A 19 11.80 -1.89 -9.21
N ASP A 20 10.88 -2.35 -8.36
CA ASP A 20 9.84 -3.31 -8.70
C ASP A 20 8.95 -2.82 -9.86
N TRP A 21 8.74 -1.51 -10.07
CA TRP A 21 7.89 -0.99 -11.15
C TRP A 21 8.54 0.10 -12.00
N ARG A 22 9.74 0.55 -11.63
CA ARG A 22 10.47 1.63 -12.31
C ARG A 22 10.55 1.43 -13.82
N SER A 23 10.89 0.21 -14.27
CA SER A 23 11.04 -0.06 -15.71
C SER A 23 9.71 0.02 -16.49
N ILE A 24 8.60 -0.29 -15.83
CA ILE A 24 7.25 -0.22 -16.40
C ILE A 24 6.82 1.25 -16.47
N CYS A 25 6.97 1.98 -15.36
CA CYS A 25 6.58 3.38 -15.28
C CYS A 25 7.42 4.28 -16.19
N LEU A 26 8.72 3.98 -16.39
CA LEU A 26 9.52 4.74 -17.35
C LEU A 26 9.02 4.65 -18.80
N LYS A 27 8.28 3.58 -19.15
CA LYS A 27 7.66 3.42 -20.48
C LYS A 27 6.27 4.06 -20.55
N ASP A 28 5.53 4.05 -19.44
CA ASP A 28 4.20 4.63 -19.34
C ASP A 28 4.21 6.01 -18.66
N LYS A 29 3.98 7.06 -19.46
CA LYS A 29 3.89 8.44 -18.97
C LYS A 29 2.80 8.63 -17.91
N ALA A 30 1.72 7.85 -17.96
CA ALA A 30 0.64 7.95 -16.98
C ALA A 30 1.11 7.51 -15.59
N CYS A 31 1.92 6.45 -15.49
CA CYS A 31 2.50 6.04 -14.21
C CYS A 31 3.48 7.10 -13.66
N MET A 32 4.28 7.73 -14.52
CA MET A 32 5.25 8.76 -14.10
C MET A 32 4.60 10.04 -13.57
N SER A 33 3.37 10.34 -14.00
CA SER A 33 2.63 11.53 -13.54
C SER A 33 1.80 11.29 -12.27
N ILE A 34 1.92 10.12 -11.64
CA ILE A 34 1.19 9.82 -10.40
C ILE A 34 1.81 10.58 -9.24
N GLU A 35 1.06 11.56 -8.73
CA GLU A 35 1.37 12.33 -7.52
C GLU A 35 0.26 12.27 -6.46
N SER A 36 -0.87 11.65 -6.80
CA SER A 36 -2.07 11.58 -5.94
C SER A 36 -2.06 10.44 -4.91
N GLN A 37 -1.01 9.62 -4.89
CA GLN A 37 -0.87 8.48 -4.00
C GLN A 37 0.61 8.19 -3.73
N PHE A 38 0.90 7.52 -2.62
CA PHE A 38 2.26 7.18 -2.23
C PHE A 38 2.30 5.87 -1.44
N LEU A 39 3.49 5.30 -1.34
CA LEU A 39 3.79 4.09 -0.57
C LEU A 39 4.51 4.46 0.73
N TRP A 40 4.03 3.92 1.85
CA TRP A 40 4.80 3.88 3.09
C TRP A 40 5.66 2.63 3.10
N GLY A 41 6.98 2.83 3.02
CA GLY A 41 7.94 1.78 2.75
C GLY A 41 7.66 1.16 1.39
N ARG A 42 7.61 -0.18 1.34
CA ARG A 42 7.41 -0.95 0.10
C ARG A 42 6.05 -1.65 0.02
N ALA A 43 5.23 -1.52 1.07
CA ALA A 43 4.17 -2.48 1.35
C ALA A 43 2.79 -1.88 1.63
N LEU A 44 2.69 -0.59 1.97
CA LEU A 44 1.41 0.06 2.28
C LEU A 44 1.17 1.21 1.32
N LEU A 45 0.15 1.10 0.47
CA LEU A 45 -0.29 2.13 -0.47
C LEU A 45 -1.36 3.01 0.17
N VAL A 46 -1.17 4.31 0.05
CA VAL A 46 -2.08 5.33 0.58
C VAL A 46 -2.65 6.15 -0.58
N SER A 47 -3.98 6.18 -0.70
CA SER A 47 -4.70 6.86 -1.78
C SER A 47 -5.70 7.88 -1.22
N PRO A 48 -5.24 9.08 -0.80
CA PRO A 48 -6.08 10.07 -0.15
C PRO A 48 -7.02 10.80 -1.12
N ALA A 49 -8.16 11.27 -0.63
CA ALA A 49 -8.97 12.27 -1.30
C ALA A 49 -8.29 13.64 -1.21
N LEU A 50 -8.12 14.33 -2.34
CA LEU A 50 -7.31 15.55 -2.46
C LEU A 50 -8.14 16.80 -2.74
N SER A 51 -9.43 16.65 -3.02
CA SER A 51 -10.36 17.75 -3.30
C SER A 51 -11.48 17.83 -2.26
N ALA A 52 -11.99 19.03 -2.03
CA ALA A 52 -13.13 19.23 -1.14
C ALA A 52 -14.37 18.48 -1.66
N ASN A 53 -15.11 17.83 -0.74
CA ASN A 53 -16.31 17.03 -1.03
C ASN A 53 -16.08 15.85 -1.99
N GLN A 54 -14.83 15.43 -2.21
CA GLN A 54 -14.51 14.25 -2.98
C GLN A 54 -14.80 13.00 -2.15
N THR A 55 -15.72 12.16 -2.61
CA THR A 55 -16.09 10.89 -1.94
C THR A 55 -15.55 9.65 -2.65
N GLN A 56 -14.87 9.83 -3.78
CA GLN A 56 -14.25 8.77 -4.56
C GLN A 56 -12.89 9.20 -5.08
N VAL A 57 -11.93 8.27 -5.08
CA VAL A 57 -10.57 8.51 -5.57
C VAL A 57 -10.23 7.53 -6.67
N LYS A 58 -9.51 7.99 -7.69
CA LYS A 58 -8.96 7.13 -8.72
C LYS A 58 -7.53 6.77 -8.35
N ALA A 59 -7.30 5.52 -8.00
CA ALA A 59 -6.02 5.01 -7.54
C ALA A 59 -5.42 4.02 -8.55
N PHE A 60 -4.10 4.03 -8.68
CA PHE A 60 -3.34 3.15 -9.56
C PHE A 60 -2.75 1.98 -8.76
N PHE A 61 -2.95 0.77 -9.27
CA PHE A 61 -2.48 -0.48 -8.72
C PHE A 61 -1.62 -1.19 -9.75
N PRO A 62 -0.30 -1.27 -9.52
CA PRO A 62 0.58 -2.09 -10.35
C PRO A 62 0.13 -3.56 -10.30
N ALA A 63 -0.23 -4.13 -11.45
CA ALA A 63 -0.68 -5.52 -11.57
C ALA A 63 0.47 -6.52 -11.74
N ILE A 64 1.58 -6.06 -12.33
CA ILE A 64 2.77 -6.86 -12.62
C ILE A 64 4.01 -6.03 -12.27
N ASN A 65 5.06 -6.67 -11.78
CA ASN A 65 6.34 -6.02 -11.52
C ASN A 65 7.34 -6.20 -12.68
N SER A 66 8.49 -5.52 -12.60
CA SER A 66 9.57 -5.55 -13.59
C SER A 66 10.12 -6.96 -13.85
N GLN A 67 9.85 -7.93 -12.98
CA GLN A 67 10.25 -9.33 -13.13
C GLN A 67 9.15 -10.20 -13.79
N GLY A 68 8.02 -9.61 -14.19
CA GLY A 68 6.90 -10.33 -14.78
C GLY A 68 6.05 -11.11 -13.77
N LYS A 69 6.18 -10.83 -12.48
CA LYS A 69 5.36 -11.47 -11.43
C LYS A 69 4.13 -10.62 -11.13
N GLU A 70 2.99 -11.29 -10.98
CA GLU A 70 1.73 -10.69 -10.55
C GLU A 70 1.84 -10.08 -9.15
N GLU A 71 1.29 -8.90 -9.00
CA GLU A 71 1.20 -8.15 -7.77
C GLU A 71 -0.25 -8.16 -7.28
N ARG A 72 -0.41 -8.46 -5.99
CA ARG A 72 -1.72 -8.49 -5.35
C ARG A 72 -1.84 -7.37 -4.34
N TRP A 73 -3.01 -6.80 -4.25
CA TRP A 73 -3.32 -5.69 -3.36
C TRP A 73 -4.53 -6.04 -2.53
N PHE A 74 -4.46 -5.74 -1.24
CA PHE A 74 -5.51 -6.10 -0.30
C PHE A 74 -5.95 -4.86 0.46
N GLU A 75 -7.25 -4.63 0.56
CA GLU A 75 -7.80 -3.56 1.36
C GLU A 75 -7.42 -3.77 2.83
N PHE A 76 -6.83 -2.75 3.45
CA PHE A 76 -6.25 -2.88 4.79
C PHE A 76 -7.29 -3.19 5.87
N SER A 77 -8.50 -2.64 5.73
CA SER A 77 -9.57 -2.74 6.73
C SER A 77 -10.29 -4.09 6.67
N THR A 78 -10.60 -4.58 5.47
CA THR A 78 -11.37 -5.82 5.27
C THR A 78 -10.48 -7.04 5.03
N GLY A 79 -9.25 -6.82 4.56
CA GLY A 79 -8.33 -7.88 4.14
C GLY A 79 -8.71 -8.52 2.79
N GLU A 80 -9.70 -7.96 2.09
CA GLU A 80 -10.17 -8.46 0.79
C GLU A 80 -9.20 -8.05 -0.33
N GLU A 81 -9.05 -8.92 -1.32
CA GLU A 81 -8.21 -8.65 -2.49
C GLU A 81 -8.90 -7.66 -3.43
N VAL A 82 -8.17 -6.62 -3.83
CA VAL A 82 -8.60 -5.69 -4.88
C VAL A 82 -8.49 -6.40 -6.21
N ALA A 83 -9.59 -6.42 -6.96
CA ALA A 83 -9.63 -7.03 -8.27
C ALA A 83 -8.86 -6.17 -9.30
N VAL A 84 -7.55 -6.42 -9.44
CA VAL A 84 -6.68 -5.79 -10.44
C VAL A 84 -6.42 -6.80 -11.55
N PHE A 85 -6.75 -6.46 -12.80
CA PHE A 85 -6.61 -7.38 -13.94
C PHE A 85 -5.73 -6.80 -15.06
N GLY A 86 -4.69 -7.54 -15.50
CA GLY A 86 -4.10 -7.43 -16.85
C GLY A 86 -3.41 -6.13 -17.29
N GLU A 87 -2.61 -6.24 -18.37
CA GLU A 87 -1.51 -5.33 -18.74
C GLU A 87 -1.86 -3.94 -19.31
N SER A 88 -3.12 -3.58 -19.61
CA SER A 88 -3.38 -2.29 -20.28
C SER A 88 -4.60 -1.47 -19.88
N GLU A 89 -5.62 -2.02 -19.21
CA GLU A 89 -6.85 -1.24 -18.93
C GLU A 89 -7.32 -1.23 -17.46
N ASN A 90 -6.83 -2.13 -16.60
CA ASN A 90 -7.42 -2.37 -15.27
C ASN A 90 -6.45 -2.13 -14.10
N GLN A 91 -5.41 -1.32 -14.31
CA GLN A 91 -4.51 -0.86 -13.25
C GLN A 91 -5.10 0.33 -12.47
N TRP A 92 -6.08 1.05 -13.02
CA TRP A 92 -6.73 2.13 -12.30
C TRP A 92 -8.05 1.65 -11.71
N GLN A 93 -8.25 1.86 -10.41
CA GLN A 93 -9.49 1.54 -9.71
C GLN A 93 -10.11 2.80 -9.13
N THR A 94 -11.44 2.87 -9.15
CA THR A 94 -12.18 3.92 -8.44
C THR A 94 -12.55 3.37 -7.08
N LEU A 95 -12.05 4.01 -6.04
CA LEU A 95 -12.23 3.59 -4.65
C LEU A 95 -13.15 4.58 -3.95
N ASP A 96 -13.99 4.07 -3.05
CA ASP A 96 -14.77 4.90 -2.16
C ASP A 96 -13.85 5.52 -1.08
N ALA A 97 -13.93 6.83 -0.93
CA ALA A 97 -13.21 7.62 0.06
C ALA A 97 -14.18 8.61 0.73
N PRO A 98 -15.20 8.11 1.46
CA PRO A 98 -16.06 8.97 2.26
C PRO A 98 -15.25 9.70 3.34
N LEU A 99 -15.87 10.71 3.98
CA LEU A 99 -15.19 11.62 4.91
C LEU A 99 -14.47 10.91 6.09
N ASP A 100 -14.98 9.75 6.49
CA ASP A 100 -14.51 8.94 7.61
C ASP A 100 -13.61 7.77 7.20
N TYR A 101 -13.29 7.65 5.89
CA TYR A 101 -12.49 6.54 5.37
C TYR A 101 -11.31 7.02 4.53
N LEU A 102 -10.13 6.45 4.84
CA LEU A 102 -8.94 6.61 4.02
C LEU A 102 -8.62 5.28 3.32
N PRO A 103 -8.65 5.22 1.98
CA PRO A 103 -8.27 4.01 1.26
C PRO A 103 -6.81 3.63 1.50
N LEU A 104 -6.60 2.42 2.02
CA LEU A 104 -5.29 1.88 2.38
C LEU A 104 -5.17 0.46 1.86
N HIS A 105 -4.05 0.15 1.19
CA HIS A 105 -3.87 -1.17 0.59
C HIS A 105 -2.53 -1.78 0.95
N VAL A 106 -2.55 -3.06 1.31
CA VAL A 106 -1.37 -3.85 1.61
C VAL A 106 -0.94 -4.60 0.37
N ARG A 107 0.33 -4.49 0.02
CA ARG A 107 0.94 -5.26 -1.05
C ARG A 107 1.17 -6.70 -0.60
N GLY A 108 0.73 -7.65 -1.43
CA GLY A 108 0.94 -9.07 -1.22
C GLY A 108 2.42 -9.45 -1.14
N GLY A 109 2.75 -10.42 -0.29
CA GLY A 109 4.13 -10.89 -0.08
C GLY A 109 4.92 -10.08 0.96
N PHE A 110 4.31 -9.08 1.59
CA PHE A 110 4.87 -8.37 2.73
C PHE A 110 4.16 -8.75 4.04
N ILE A 111 4.90 -8.65 5.15
CA ILE A 111 4.38 -8.83 6.50
C ILE A 111 4.51 -7.49 7.21
N LEU A 112 3.38 -6.94 7.68
CA LEU A 112 3.38 -5.66 8.39
C LEU A 112 3.36 -5.90 9.90
N PRO A 113 4.40 -5.48 10.64
CA PRO A 113 4.35 -5.46 12.09
C PRO A 113 3.48 -4.29 12.56
N MET A 114 2.51 -4.61 13.41
CA MET A 114 1.55 -3.68 13.97
C MET A 114 1.46 -3.87 15.48
N GLN A 115 1.08 -2.82 16.18
CA GLN A 115 0.85 -2.86 17.62
C GLN A 115 -0.58 -2.36 17.86
N ALA A 116 -1.28 -2.96 18.82
CA ALA A 116 -2.61 -2.50 19.18
C ALA A 116 -2.57 -0.99 19.50
N PRO A 117 -3.48 -0.17 18.94
CA PRO A 117 -3.45 1.28 19.12
C PRO A 117 -3.63 1.62 20.61
N GLN A 118 -2.89 2.63 21.06
CA GLN A 118 -2.93 3.17 22.42
C GLN A 118 -2.85 4.70 22.36
N ASN A 119 -3.39 5.38 23.37
CA ASN A 119 -3.39 6.86 23.42
C ASN A 119 -1.98 7.46 23.50
N ARG A 120 -0.99 6.66 23.88
CA ARG A 120 0.42 7.05 24.01
C ARG A 120 1.29 5.89 23.52
N THR A 121 2.44 6.24 22.94
CA THR A 121 3.46 5.25 22.55
C THR A 121 4.15 4.62 23.77
N SER A 122 4.20 5.35 24.88
CA SER A 122 4.64 4.83 26.16
C SER A 122 3.45 4.25 26.95
N PRO A 123 3.57 3.05 27.53
CA PRO A 123 4.74 2.16 27.55
C PRO A 123 4.78 1.18 26.36
N TYR A 124 5.92 1.10 25.67
CA TYR A 124 6.15 0.30 24.45
C TYR A 124 5.97 -1.23 24.59
N GLY A 125 5.77 -1.75 25.82
CA GLY A 125 5.88 -3.19 26.13
C GLY A 125 4.64 -3.85 26.70
N LEU A 126 3.50 -3.15 26.84
CA LEU A 126 2.28 -3.74 27.42
C LEU A 126 1.21 -4.08 26.37
N SER A 127 1.46 -3.78 25.11
CA SER A 127 0.51 -4.04 24.02
C SER A 127 1.07 -5.05 23.05
N PHE A 128 0.16 -5.92 22.63
CA PHE A 128 0.39 -7.06 21.77
C PHE A 128 0.98 -6.69 20.40
N LEU A 129 1.99 -7.46 19.93
CA LEU A 129 2.54 -7.35 18.58
C LEU A 129 1.73 -8.21 17.61
N LEU A 130 1.15 -7.56 16.63
CA LEU A 130 0.33 -8.14 15.58
C LEU A 130 1.14 -8.21 14.28
N LEU A 131 1.05 -9.32 13.56
CA LEU A 131 1.59 -9.41 12.20
C LEU A 131 0.44 -9.56 11.23
N LEU A 132 0.36 -8.65 10.25
CA LEU A 132 -0.55 -8.77 9.13
C LEU A 132 0.15 -9.50 7.99
N PHE A 133 -0.28 -10.72 7.72
CA PHE A 133 0.22 -11.53 6.61
C PHE A 133 -0.75 -11.42 5.45
N CYS A 134 -0.25 -10.97 4.30
CA CYS A 134 -1.08 -10.87 3.09
C CYS A 134 -0.46 -11.70 1.95
N VAL A 135 -1.00 -12.90 1.75
CA VAL A 135 -0.60 -13.80 0.65
C VAL A 135 -1.78 -14.05 -0.28
N TYR A 136 -2.85 -14.73 0.18
CA TYR A 136 -4.08 -14.95 -0.59
C TYR A 136 -5.31 -14.29 0.04
N VAL A 137 -5.29 -14.14 1.37
CA VAL A 137 -6.22 -13.35 2.19
C VAL A 137 -5.36 -12.74 3.30
N CYS A 138 -5.72 -11.55 3.77
CA CYS A 138 -5.01 -10.89 4.87
C CYS A 138 -5.46 -11.47 6.22
N PHE A 139 -4.52 -12.04 6.99
CA PHE A 139 -4.78 -12.57 8.34
C PHE A 139 -3.96 -11.86 9.40
N PHE A 140 -4.61 -11.56 10.52
CA PHE A 140 -3.97 -11.06 11.72
C PHE A 140 -3.45 -12.22 12.57
N PHE A 141 -2.13 -12.35 12.70
CA PHE A 141 -1.52 -13.37 13.53
C PHE A 141 -1.18 -12.83 14.92
N PHE A 142 -1.73 -13.49 15.93
CA PHE A 142 -1.49 -13.16 17.32
C PHE A 142 -0.34 -14.02 17.90
N PHE A 143 0.81 -13.42 18.23
CA PHE A 143 1.85 -14.06 19.07
C PHE A 143 1.57 -13.86 20.58
N PHE A 144 1.02 -14.89 21.24
CA PHE A 144 0.85 -14.97 22.70
C PHE A 144 2.18 -15.22 23.43
#